data_AF-A0A3D8IQT4-F1
#
_entry.id   AF-A0A3D8IQT4-F1
#
_cell.length_a   1.000
_cell.length_b   1.000
_cell.length_c   1.000
_cell.angle_alpha   90.00
_cell.angle_beta   90.00
_cell.angle_gamma   90.00
#
_symmetry.space_group_name_H-M   'P 1'
#
loop_
_entity.id
_entity.type
_entity.pdbx_description
1 polymer ?
#
loop_
_entity_poly.entity_id
_entity_poly.type
_entity_poly.pdbx_seq_one_letter_code
_entity_poly.pdbx_strand_id
1 'polypeptide(L)'
;MIILNKDKKTKIKEAIPEGIYYIDITQSKDDKQSGIREYNNAWYSFSRSKEGEKQWGKYNIPIYTNKDCTNTTESSTKRQGFYIHGGESYGDNGGIDLSKEDTRFFQVLESIKEEYKEVLEYIKDDKGRIIIKLEVGYGERKSEIDLRGKRTPNGGVVEWISQFNAIFGTLEKQKTACNRACVYILQNAGVSQIETPINNKVTYQIAIEKGVGYKERNKVYERNQNINIATTTNPSDYMQVDIQTFEAGLSYLDSELERGYPVVVGTDHHYNYNGGYNNDLSTDHFVVIVGRGYDTKGLFYRFYEVGTNREDANKKKFGISDDNKFYIENNTLQGKPAHKLERNYLVTQIRKNKTYKEKK
;
A
#
# COMPACT_ATOMS: atom_id res chain seq x y z
N MET A 1 15.68 -6.13 5.31
CA MET A 1 16.27 -5.89 3.97
C MET A 1 15.54 -4.71 3.35
N ILE A 2 16.26 -3.65 2.95
CA ILE A 2 15.68 -2.51 2.21
C ILE A 2 16.11 -2.62 0.74
N ILE A 3 15.14 -2.59 -0.18
CA ILE A 3 15.38 -2.63 -1.62
C ILE A 3 15.10 -1.25 -2.23
N LEU A 4 16.14 -0.62 -2.78
CA LEU A 4 16.08 0.71 -3.40
C LEU A 4 15.92 0.60 -4.93
N ASN A 5 15.29 1.60 -5.56
CA ASN A 5 15.04 1.56 -7.00
C ASN A 5 16.32 1.84 -7.82
N LYS A 6 16.62 0.97 -8.80
CA LYS A 6 17.69 1.17 -9.81
C LYS A 6 17.54 2.47 -10.62
N ASP A 7 16.34 2.92 -10.97
CA ASP A 7 16.17 4.18 -11.74
C ASP A 7 16.52 5.44 -10.92
N LYS A 8 16.49 5.33 -9.59
CA LYS A 8 17.02 6.38 -8.71
C LYS A 8 18.55 6.33 -8.61
N LYS A 9 19.20 5.22 -8.97
CA LYS A 9 20.67 5.09 -8.97
C LYS A 9 21.33 5.92 -10.09
N THR A 10 20.63 6.12 -11.21
CA THR A 10 21.16 6.87 -12.37
C THR A 10 20.94 8.38 -12.28
N LYS A 11 19.90 8.83 -11.58
CA LYS A 11 19.65 10.28 -11.35
C LYS A 11 20.46 10.87 -10.20
N ILE A 12 20.99 10.06 -9.31
CA ILE A 12 21.64 10.52 -8.10
C ILE A 12 23.10 10.04 -8.12
N LYS A 13 24.06 10.95 -8.29
CA LYS A 13 25.51 10.71 -8.03
C LYS A 13 25.80 10.34 -6.56
N GLU A 14 24.75 10.15 -5.76
CA GLU A 14 24.69 10.22 -4.30
C GLU A 14 23.89 9.05 -3.69
N ALA A 15 23.75 7.92 -4.39
CA ALA A 15 23.16 6.69 -3.86
C ALA A 15 24.12 5.96 -2.87
N ILE A 16 23.57 5.29 -1.84
CA ILE A 16 24.33 4.39 -0.94
C ILE A 16 24.78 3.12 -1.71
N PRO A 17 25.96 2.55 -1.47
CA PRO A 17 26.32 1.27 -2.13
C PRO A 17 25.47 0.08 -1.64
N GLU A 18 25.46 -1.01 -2.43
CA GLU A 18 24.92 -2.28 -1.96
C GLU A 18 25.81 -2.86 -0.87
N GLY A 19 25.22 -3.45 0.16
CA GLY A 19 25.99 -4.09 1.21
C GLY A 19 25.27 -4.23 2.53
N ILE A 20 26.04 -4.64 3.53
CA ILE A 20 25.61 -4.75 4.92
C ILE A 20 26.04 -3.49 5.65
N TYR A 21 25.06 -2.89 6.30
CA TYR A 21 25.17 -1.70 7.13
C TYR A 21 24.50 -1.95 8.48
N TYR A 22 24.54 -0.95 9.36
CA TYR A 22 24.00 -1.03 10.70
C TYR A 22 23.29 0.28 11.05
N ILE A 23 22.22 0.18 11.83
CA ILE A 23 21.51 1.33 12.37
C ILE A 23 21.36 1.16 13.88
N ASP A 24 21.52 2.26 14.61
CA ASP A 24 21.20 2.34 16.04
C ASP A 24 19.77 2.86 16.18
N ILE A 25 18.87 2.02 16.70
CA ILE A 25 17.45 2.34 16.85
C ILE A 25 17.06 2.71 18.29
N THR A 26 18.05 2.92 19.15
CA THR A 26 17.84 3.35 20.52
C THR A 26 17.20 4.74 20.53
N GLN A 27 16.16 4.94 21.34
CA GLN A 27 15.51 6.25 21.46
C GLN A 27 16.34 7.13 22.40
N SER A 28 17.23 7.96 21.85
CA SER A 28 17.98 8.90 22.67
C SER A 28 17.16 10.17 22.90
N LYS A 29 16.86 10.48 24.17
CA LYS A 29 16.29 11.79 24.56
C LYS A 29 17.35 12.86 24.83
N ASP A 30 18.62 12.46 25.03
CA ASP A 30 19.66 13.33 25.59
C ASP A 30 20.97 13.38 24.79
N ASP A 31 21.15 12.54 23.76
CA ASP A 31 22.41 12.44 23.02
C ASP A 31 22.23 12.76 21.54
N LYS A 32 22.88 13.84 21.08
CA LYS A 32 22.79 14.35 19.69
C LYS A 32 23.52 13.45 18.68
N GLN A 33 24.20 12.39 19.11
CA GLN A 33 25.01 11.52 18.24
C GLN A 33 24.46 10.09 18.04
N SER A 34 23.41 9.64 18.74
CA SER A 34 22.84 8.28 18.62
C SER A 34 21.30 8.28 18.52
N GLY A 35 20.71 7.36 17.74
CA GLY A 35 19.25 7.12 17.69
C GLY A 35 18.44 7.82 16.58
N ILE A 36 17.14 7.46 16.52
CA ILE A 36 16.11 8.15 15.70
C ILE A 36 16.02 9.59 16.20
N ARG A 37 16.50 10.56 15.40
CA ARG A 37 16.45 11.97 15.80
C ARG A 37 15.08 12.53 15.49
N GLU A 38 14.38 13.04 16.50
CA GLU A 38 13.23 13.92 16.30
C GLU A 38 13.73 15.37 16.28
N TYR A 39 13.70 16.02 15.11
CA TYR A 39 14.09 17.42 15.02
C TYR A 39 12.99 18.29 15.66
N ASN A 40 13.25 18.78 16.88
CA ASN A 40 12.40 19.79 17.52
C ASN A 40 12.73 21.18 16.95
N ASN A 41 11.89 21.66 16.02
CA ASN A 41 12.02 22.96 15.35
C ASN A 41 11.95 24.19 16.28
N ALA A 42 11.72 24.02 17.58
CA ALA A 42 11.52 25.12 18.53
C ALA A 42 12.81 25.91 18.86
N TRP A 43 13.96 25.25 19.00
CA TRP A 43 15.22 25.91 19.42
C TRP A 43 15.98 26.59 18.27
N TYR A 44 15.64 26.28 17.01
CA TYR A 44 16.32 26.81 15.83
C TYR A 44 15.81 28.18 15.38
N SER A 45 14.77 28.71 16.02
CA SER A 45 14.22 30.04 15.73
C SER A 45 15.17 31.21 16.07
N PHE A 46 16.31 30.95 16.74
CA PHE A 46 17.25 31.99 17.20
C PHE A 46 18.58 32.09 16.44
N SER A 47 18.93 31.17 15.54
CA SER A 47 20.18 31.24 14.78
C SER A 47 19.93 31.23 13.28
N ARG A 48 19.82 32.42 12.67
CA ARG A 48 19.71 32.59 11.22
C ARG A 48 21.01 32.17 10.52
N SER A 49 20.89 31.29 9.52
CA SER A 49 21.48 31.54 8.19
C SER A 49 20.85 30.66 7.11
N LYS A 50 20.47 31.34 6.02
CA LYS A 50 19.89 30.92 4.74
C LYS A 50 20.38 29.56 4.19
N GLU A 51 19.45 28.91 3.47
CA GLU A 51 19.62 27.83 2.47
C GLU A 51 19.85 26.37 2.94
N GLY A 52 20.17 26.09 4.21
CA GLY A 52 20.40 24.70 4.67
C GLY A 52 19.23 23.97 5.34
N GLU A 53 18.12 24.65 5.64
CA GLU A 53 17.28 24.31 6.81
C GLU A 53 16.03 23.42 6.54
N LYS A 54 15.81 22.91 5.32
CA LYS A 54 14.62 22.08 4.99
C LYS A 54 14.92 20.63 4.56
N GLN A 55 16.19 20.22 4.60
CA GLN A 55 16.63 18.98 3.94
C GLN A 55 16.36 17.70 4.75
N TRP A 56 16.30 17.81 6.08
CA TRP A 56 16.07 16.67 6.97
C TRP A 56 14.67 16.82 7.54
N GLY A 57 13.72 15.97 7.16
CA GLY A 57 12.39 16.05 7.78
C GLY A 57 12.40 15.55 9.22
N LYS A 58 11.20 15.29 9.76
CA LYS A 58 11.00 15.09 11.21
C LYS A 58 11.93 14.03 11.82
N TYR A 59 12.25 13.00 11.05
CA TYR A 59 13.06 11.86 11.49
C TYR A 59 14.29 11.65 10.61
N ASN A 60 15.43 11.38 11.23
CA ASN A 60 16.61 10.83 10.54
C ASN A 60 17.31 9.74 11.37
N ILE A 61 17.92 8.77 10.69
CA ILE A 61 18.69 7.67 11.29
C ILE A 61 20.02 7.55 10.54
N PRO A 62 21.18 7.73 11.21
CA PRO A 62 22.48 7.48 10.60
C PRO A 62 22.65 6.00 10.20
N ILE A 63 23.27 5.76 9.05
CA ILE A 63 23.63 4.43 8.55
C ILE A 63 25.14 4.22 8.72
N TYR A 64 25.49 3.19 9.48
CA TYR A 64 26.87 2.83 9.81
C TYR A 64 27.37 1.66 8.98
N THR A 65 28.68 1.64 8.74
CA THR A 65 29.40 0.61 7.97
C THR A 65 30.01 -0.47 8.86
N ASN A 66 29.95 -0.29 10.17
CA ASN A 66 30.41 -1.24 11.17
C ASN A 66 29.39 -1.45 12.29
N LYS A 67 29.41 -2.63 12.89
CA LYS A 67 28.45 -3.07 13.92
C LYS A 67 28.45 -2.19 15.17
N ASP A 68 29.60 -1.60 15.51
CA ASP A 68 29.75 -0.76 16.71
C ASP A 68 29.16 0.65 16.53
N CYS A 69 28.66 0.96 15.33
CA CYS A 69 28.10 2.25 14.95
C CYS A 69 29.06 3.42 15.22
N THR A 70 30.33 3.28 14.82
CA THR A 70 31.36 4.31 14.98
C THR A 70 31.88 4.88 13.66
N ASN A 71 31.55 4.24 12.53
CA ASN A 71 32.01 4.67 11.22
C ASN A 71 30.87 4.67 10.18
N THR A 72 30.72 5.76 9.45
CA THR A 72 29.76 5.90 8.34
C THR A 72 30.44 5.88 6.96
N THR A 73 31.77 5.70 6.92
CA THR A 73 32.57 5.72 5.69
C THR A 73 32.51 4.39 4.96
N GLU A 74 31.88 4.36 3.79
CA GLU A 74 31.81 3.15 2.98
C GLU A 74 33.17 2.87 2.32
N SER A 75 33.60 1.61 2.40
CA SER A 75 34.96 1.18 2.10
C SER A 75 35.38 1.35 0.64
N SER A 76 34.47 1.14 -0.30
CA SER A 76 34.73 1.13 -1.75
C SER A 76 34.67 2.53 -2.36
N THR A 77 33.68 3.33 -1.97
CA THR A 77 33.42 4.69 -2.46
C THR A 77 34.04 5.78 -1.62
N LYS A 78 34.52 5.46 -0.40
CA LYS A 78 35.01 6.40 0.63
C LYS A 78 33.98 7.43 1.08
N ARG A 79 32.72 7.20 0.76
CA ARG A 79 31.66 8.15 1.03
C ARG A 79 31.14 8.03 2.45
N GLN A 80 30.79 9.17 3.05
CA GLN A 80 30.28 9.29 4.41
C GLN A 80 28.88 9.92 4.41
N GLY A 81 28.24 9.91 5.59
CA GLY A 81 27.01 10.66 5.82
C GLY A 81 25.79 10.03 5.17
N PHE A 82 25.67 8.71 5.27
CA PHE A 82 24.46 8.00 4.85
C PHE A 82 23.38 8.05 5.93
N TYR A 83 22.14 8.34 5.53
CA TYR A 83 21.01 8.40 6.45
C TYR A 83 19.75 7.78 5.86
N ILE A 84 18.84 7.33 6.72
CA ILE A 84 17.42 7.11 6.39
C ILE A 84 16.66 8.37 6.85
N HIS A 85 15.98 9.06 5.95
CA HIS A 85 15.22 10.27 6.28
C HIS A 85 13.93 10.38 5.47
N GLY A 86 12.91 11.04 6.02
CA GLY A 86 11.70 11.47 5.27
C GLY A 86 11.55 12.98 5.39
N GLY A 87 11.92 13.72 4.33
CA GLY A 87 11.97 15.20 4.27
C GLY A 87 10.75 15.88 3.64
N GLU A 88 10.71 17.22 3.60
CA GLU A 88 9.70 17.98 2.82
C GLU A 88 9.90 17.82 1.28
N SER A 89 11.05 17.32 0.86
CA SER A 89 11.42 17.00 -0.52
C SER A 89 12.42 15.84 -0.53
N TYR A 90 12.63 15.21 -1.68
CA TYR A 90 13.78 14.34 -1.85
C TYR A 90 15.05 15.17 -1.58
N GLY A 91 15.91 14.70 -0.68
CA GLY A 91 17.09 15.41 -0.21
C GLY A 91 18.35 14.89 -0.87
N ASP A 92 19.18 15.79 -1.40
CA ASP A 92 20.46 15.51 -2.06
C ASP A 92 21.58 15.04 -1.09
N ASN A 93 21.23 14.75 0.16
CA ASN A 93 22.19 14.34 1.19
C ASN A 93 22.14 12.83 1.41
N GLY A 94 22.61 12.09 0.41
CA GLY A 94 23.16 10.75 0.55
C GLY A 94 22.49 9.76 1.50
N GLY A 95 21.86 8.73 0.93
CA GLY A 95 21.35 7.61 1.70
C GLY A 95 20.06 7.02 1.15
N ILE A 96 19.14 6.72 2.04
CA ILE A 96 17.82 6.16 1.77
C ILE A 96 16.77 7.24 2.01
N ASP A 97 16.28 7.80 0.91
CA ASP A 97 15.31 8.88 0.93
C ASP A 97 13.87 8.34 0.84
N LEU A 98 13.12 8.50 1.93
CA LEU A 98 11.71 8.17 2.02
C LEU A 98 10.88 9.28 1.34
N SER A 99 9.68 8.98 0.84
CA SER A 99 8.85 10.01 0.22
C SER A 99 8.51 11.14 1.19
N LYS A 100 8.13 12.30 0.64
CA LYS A 100 7.73 13.48 1.40
C LYS A 100 6.72 13.12 2.50
N GLU A 101 7.02 13.49 3.74
CA GLU A 101 6.19 13.20 4.94
C GLU A 101 5.87 11.71 5.17
N ASP A 102 6.59 10.78 4.52
CA ASP A 102 6.37 9.35 4.69
C ASP A 102 6.96 8.86 6.00
N THR A 103 6.09 8.80 7.00
CA THR A 103 6.42 8.32 8.34
C THR A 103 6.22 6.81 8.52
N ARG A 104 5.74 6.09 7.49
CA ARG A 104 5.36 4.67 7.62
C ARG A 104 6.54 3.78 8.01
N PHE A 105 7.72 4.04 7.46
CA PHE A 105 8.93 3.31 7.85
C PHE A 105 9.19 3.44 9.36
N PHE A 106 9.10 4.67 9.89
CA PHE A 106 9.33 4.93 11.31
C PHE A 106 8.22 4.36 12.19
N GLN A 107 6.96 4.44 11.74
CA GLN A 107 5.82 3.83 12.45
C GLN A 107 5.97 2.31 12.55
N VAL A 108 6.28 1.63 11.44
CA VAL A 108 6.53 0.19 11.43
C VAL A 108 7.72 -0.17 12.32
N LEU A 109 8.80 0.62 12.28
CA LEU A 109 9.97 0.39 13.13
C LEU A 109 9.60 0.50 14.63
N GLU A 110 8.80 1.49 15.02
CA GLU A 110 8.31 1.62 16.40
C GLU A 110 7.36 0.48 16.79
N SER A 111 6.47 0.05 15.90
CA SER A 111 5.60 -1.12 16.15
C SER A 111 6.41 -2.39 16.36
N ILE A 112 7.44 -2.65 15.55
CA ILE A 112 8.35 -3.79 15.72
C ILE A 112 9.11 -3.67 17.05
N LYS A 113 9.53 -2.46 17.45
CA LYS A 113 10.21 -2.26 18.74
C LYS A 113 9.33 -2.64 19.92
N GLU A 114 8.06 -2.30 19.87
CA GLU A 114 7.11 -2.65 20.92
C GLU A 114 6.80 -4.15 20.91
N GLU A 115 6.56 -4.74 19.73
CA GLU A 115 6.28 -6.18 19.58
C GLU A 115 7.43 -7.05 20.11
N TYR A 116 8.68 -6.68 19.85
CA TYR A 116 9.86 -7.45 20.22
C TYR A 116 10.61 -6.90 21.43
N LYS A 117 9.98 -6.03 22.24
CA LYS A 117 10.63 -5.30 23.35
C LYS A 117 11.46 -6.19 24.28
N GLU A 118 10.95 -7.35 24.67
CA GLU A 118 11.66 -8.29 25.54
C GLU A 118 12.94 -8.85 24.91
N VAL A 119 12.87 -9.19 23.62
CA VAL A 119 14.02 -9.65 22.84
C VAL A 119 15.02 -8.51 22.66
N LEU A 120 14.54 -7.31 22.37
CA LEU A 120 15.37 -6.13 22.17
C LEU A 120 16.14 -5.74 23.44
N GLU A 121 15.55 -5.93 24.62
CA GLU A 121 16.22 -5.69 25.90
C GLU A 121 17.42 -6.63 26.10
N TYR A 122 17.31 -7.88 25.67
CA TYR A 122 18.36 -8.89 25.81
C TYR A 122 19.54 -8.69 24.85
N ILE A 123 19.32 -8.05 23.70
CA ILE A 123 20.35 -7.87 22.66
C ILE A 123 21.06 -6.51 22.73
N LYS A 124 20.79 -5.70 23.75
CA LYS A 124 21.49 -4.43 23.97
C LYS A 124 23.00 -4.68 24.07
N ASP A 125 23.78 -3.78 23.50
CA ASP A 125 25.22 -3.77 23.74
C ASP A 125 25.55 -3.29 25.16
N ASP A 126 26.84 -3.31 25.49
CA ASP A 126 27.38 -2.84 26.77
C ASP A 126 27.07 -1.35 27.06
N LYS A 127 26.68 -0.59 26.02
CA LYS A 127 26.28 0.82 26.11
C LYS A 127 24.75 1.00 26.12
N GLY A 128 23.99 -0.09 26.20
CA GLY A 128 22.54 -0.07 26.19
C GLY A 128 21.91 0.20 24.82
N ARG A 129 22.69 0.13 23.74
CA ARG A 129 22.23 0.42 22.38
C ARG A 129 21.65 -0.83 21.71
N ILE A 130 20.62 -0.62 20.91
CA ILE A 130 20.00 -1.65 20.07
C ILE A 130 20.48 -1.46 18.63
N ILE A 131 21.42 -2.30 18.20
CA ILE A 131 22.01 -2.25 16.87
C ILE A 131 21.35 -3.27 15.95
N ILE A 132 20.74 -2.80 14.86
CA ILE A 132 20.11 -3.65 13.85
C ILE A 132 20.96 -3.69 12.59
N LYS A 133 21.13 -4.90 12.04
CA LYS A 133 21.74 -5.11 10.71
C LYS A 133 20.79 -4.61 9.63
N LEU A 134 21.27 -3.69 8.81
CA LEU A 134 20.60 -3.17 7.64
C LEU A 134 21.25 -3.74 6.37
N GLU A 135 20.53 -4.56 5.62
CA GLU A 135 20.96 -5.00 4.29
C GLU A 135 20.37 -4.07 3.22
N VAL A 136 21.27 -3.43 2.46
CA VAL A 136 20.94 -2.51 1.36
C VAL A 136 21.19 -3.22 0.04
N GLY A 137 20.13 -3.40 -0.73
CA GLY A 137 20.18 -3.93 -2.09
C GLY A 137 19.57 -2.96 -3.10
N TYR A 138 20.13 -2.92 -4.31
CA TYR A 138 19.56 -2.27 -5.47
C TYR A 138 19.01 -3.34 -6.40
N GLY A 139 17.83 -3.84 -6.05
CA GLY A 139 17.01 -4.57 -7.01
C GLY A 139 16.40 -3.60 -8.02
N GLU A 140 15.86 -4.11 -9.13
CA GLU A 140 14.63 -3.48 -9.59
C GLU A 140 13.71 -3.47 -8.36
N ARG A 141 13.32 -2.29 -7.88
CA ARG A 141 12.23 -2.20 -6.89
C ARG A 141 11.12 -2.99 -7.55
N LYS A 142 10.77 -4.16 -6.99
CA LYS A 142 10.00 -5.20 -7.69
C LYS A 142 9.01 -4.53 -8.62
N SER A 143 9.32 -4.69 -9.91
CA SER A 143 9.11 -3.77 -11.02
C SER A 143 7.73 -3.13 -11.03
N GLU A 144 7.57 -2.05 -11.79
CA GLU A 144 6.21 -1.73 -12.24
C GLU A 144 5.59 -3.01 -12.80
N ILE A 145 4.53 -3.47 -12.13
CA ILE A 145 3.83 -4.67 -12.53
C ILE A 145 2.66 -4.19 -13.35
N ASP A 146 2.62 -4.61 -14.61
CA ASP A 146 1.46 -4.42 -15.46
C ASP A 146 1.07 -5.77 -16.05
N LEU A 147 0.07 -6.41 -15.44
CA LEU A 147 -0.41 -7.71 -15.87
C LEU A 147 -1.38 -7.60 -17.05
N ARG A 148 -1.79 -6.41 -17.49
CA ARG A 148 -2.83 -6.24 -18.53
C ARG A 148 -2.43 -6.96 -19.82
N GLY A 149 -3.26 -7.91 -20.26
CA GLY A 149 -3.02 -8.75 -21.44
C GLY A 149 -1.84 -9.73 -21.32
N LYS A 150 -1.23 -9.87 -20.13
CA LYS A 150 -0.10 -10.78 -19.91
C LYS A 150 -0.57 -12.18 -19.61
N ARG A 151 0.26 -13.15 -19.96
CA ARG A 151 0.08 -14.55 -19.55
C ARG A 151 0.53 -14.75 -18.11
N THR A 152 -0.29 -15.42 -17.33
CA THR A 152 0.04 -15.83 -15.95
C THR A 152 0.87 -17.12 -15.95
N PRO A 153 1.53 -17.48 -14.83
CA PRO A 153 2.41 -18.65 -14.79
C PRO A 153 1.76 -19.99 -15.16
N ASN A 154 0.44 -20.11 -15.00
CA ASN A 154 -0.33 -21.30 -15.38
C ASN A 154 -1.01 -21.17 -16.75
N GLY A 155 -0.59 -20.21 -17.57
CA GLY A 155 -0.99 -20.07 -18.97
C GLY A 155 -2.28 -19.30 -19.22
N GLY A 156 -2.97 -18.85 -18.17
CA GLY A 156 -4.10 -17.93 -18.26
C GLY A 156 -3.69 -16.55 -18.79
N VAL A 157 -4.66 -15.70 -19.13
CA VAL A 157 -4.41 -14.32 -19.59
C VAL A 157 -5.23 -13.34 -18.77
N VAL A 158 -4.59 -12.26 -18.31
CA VAL A 158 -5.26 -11.19 -17.56
C VAL A 158 -5.92 -10.22 -18.55
N GLU A 159 -7.06 -10.61 -19.09
CA GLU A 159 -7.84 -9.79 -20.02
C GLU A 159 -9.02 -9.11 -19.33
N TRP A 160 -9.28 -7.86 -19.70
CA TRP A 160 -10.40 -7.10 -19.18
C TRP A 160 -11.73 -7.57 -19.77
N ILE A 161 -12.77 -7.57 -18.95
CA ILE A 161 -14.15 -7.74 -19.39
C ILE A 161 -15.07 -6.76 -18.67
N SER A 162 -16.02 -6.19 -19.40
CA SER A 162 -17.08 -5.38 -18.82
C SER A 162 -18.16 -6.26 -18.19
N GLN A 163 -18.76 -5.80 -17.09
CA GLN A 163 -19.98 -6.40 -16.53
C GLN A 163 -21.17 -6.37 -17.53
N PHE A 164 -21.11 -5.49 -18.54
CA PHE A 164 -22.10 -5.39 -19.61
C PHE A 164 -21.83 -6.35 -20.79
N ASN A 165 -20.92 -7.30 -20.64
CA ASN A 165 -20.74 -8.36 -21.63
C ASN A 165 -21.94 -9.33 -21.61
N ALA A 166 -22.37 -9.77 -22.81
CA ALA A 166 -23.49 -10.69 -23.00
C ALA A 166 -23.34 -12.02 -22.24
N ILE A 167 -22.12 -12.46 -21.93
CA ILE A 167 -21.90 -13.66 -21.11
C ILE A 167 -22.54 -13.57 -19.71
N PHE A 168 -22.80 -12.37 -19.21
CA PHE A 168 -23.41 -12.15 -17.89
C PHE A 168 -24.94 -12.10 -17.94
N GLY A 169 -25.54 -12.36 -19.10
CA GLY A 169 -26.98 -12.50 -19.31
C GLY A 169 -27.65 -11.22 -19.79
N THR A 170 -28.90 -11.02 -19.38
CA THR A 170 -29.72 -9.87 -19.75
C THR A 170 -29.15 -8.56 -19.18
N LEU A 171 -29.56 -7.41 -19.73
CA LEU A 171 -29.12 -6.10 -19.24
C LEU A 171 -29.38 -5.91 -17.74
N GLU A 172 -30.47 -6.47 -17.22
CA GLU A 172 -30.81 -6.43 -15.79
C GLU A 172 -29.76 -7.17 -14.95
N LYS A 173 -29.39 -8.40 -15.35
CA LYS A 173 -28.30 -9.16 -14.74
C LYS A 173 -26.94 -8.47 -14.92
N GLN A 174 -26.72 -7.77 -16.02
CA GLN A 174 -25.45 -7.09 -16.29
C GLN A 174 -25.21 -5.88 -15.40
N LYS A 175 -26.27 -5.13 -15.04
CA LYS A 175 -26.18 -4.01 -14.07
C LYS A 175 -25.64 -4.46 -12.72
N THR A 176 -25.80 -5.75 -12.45
CA THR A 176 -25.50 -6.41 -11.19
C THR A 176 -24.37 -7.44 -11.29
N ALA A 177 -23.49 -7.29 -12.29
CA ALA A 177 -22.49 -8.32 -12.64
C ALA A 177 -21.04 -7.95 -12.29
N CYS A 178 -20.75 -6.85 -11.58
CA CYS A 178 -19.36 -6.44 -11.29
C CYS A 178 -18.52 -7.56 -10.66
N ASN A 179 -19.02 -8.19 -9.59
CA ASN A 179 -18.32 -9.31 -8.95
C ASN A 179 -18.12 -10.50 -9.90
N ARG A 180 -19.14 -10.86 -10.68
CA ARG A 180 -19.06 -11.96 -11.66
C ARG A 180 -18.05 -11.67 -12.76
N ALA A 181 -17.97 -10.42 -13.22
CA ALA A 181 -16.97 -9.97 -14.18
C ALA A 181 -15.56 -10.08 -13.60
N CYS A 182 -15.35 -9.61 -12.37
CA CYS A 182 -14.07 -9.75 -11.68
C CYS A 182 -13.63 -11.22 -11.53
N VAL A 183 -14.54 -12.09 -11.07
CA VAL A 183 -14.28 -13.54 -10.95
C VAL A 183 -13.93 -14.15 -12.30
N TYR A 184 -14.65 -13.78 -13.36
CA TYR A 184 -14.40 -14.28 -14.70
C TYR A 184 -13.01 -13.87 -15.23
N ILE A 185 -12.58 -12.62 -15.00
CA ILE A 185 -11.23 -12.15 -15.32
C ILE A 185 -10.19 -13.02 -14.63
N LEU A 186 -10.37 -13.28 -13.33
CA LEU A 186 -9.44 -14.10 -12.55
C LEU A 186 -9.39 -15.55 -13.05
N GLN A 187 -10.54 -16.13 -13.40
CA GLN A 187 -10.61 -17.47 -13.98
C GLN A 187 -9.89 -17.56 -15.32
N ASN A 188 -9.99 -16.53 -16.16
CA ASN A 188 -9.23 -16.45 -17.41
C ASN A 188 -7.74 -16.27 -17.16
N ALA A 189 -7.37 -15.53 -16.11
CA ALA A 189 -6.01 -15.40 -15.61
C ALA A 189 -5.49 -16.67 -14.89
N GLY A 190 -6.30 -17.73 -14.80
CA GLY A 190 -5.89 -19.00 -14.22
C GLY A 190 -6.08 -19.12 -12.70
N VAL A 191 -6.78 -18.19 -12.05
CA VAL A 191 -7.23 -18.35 -10.66
C VAL A 191 -8.57 -19.09 -10.66
N SER A 192 -8.59 -20.35 -10.18
CA SER A 192 -9.78 -21.22 -10.23
C SER A 192 -10.84 -20.83 -9.22
N GLN A 193 -10.42 -20.43 -8.01
CA GLN A 193 -11.33 -20.05 -6.94
C GLN A 193 -10.80 -18.82 -6.19
N ILE A 194 -11.71 -17.94 -5.84
CA ILE A 194 -11.46 -16.82 -4.95
C ILE A 194 -12.22 -16.99 -3.64
N GLU A 195 -11.80 -16.24 -2.64
CA GLU A 195 -12.48 -16.15 -1.36
C GLU A 195 -13.92 -15.70 -1.53
N THR A 196 -14.80 -16.49 -0.95
CA THR A 196 -16.20 -16.14 -0.74
C THR A 196 -16.37 -15.75 0.73
N PRO A 197 -17.18 -14.73 1.05
CA PRO A 197 -17.42 -14.34 2.44
C PRO A 197 -17.96 -15.52 3.27
N ILE A 198 -17.37 -15.74 4.44
CA ILE A 198 -17.89 -16.67 5.46
C ILE A 198 -18.49 -15.80 6.56
N ASN A 199 -19.77 -16.03 6.88
CA ASN A 199 -20.53 -15.18 7.82
C ASN A 199 -20.43 -13.68 7.47
N ASN A 200 -20.54 -13.35 6.17
CA ASN A 200 -20.46 -11.98 5.63
C ASN A 200 -19.11 -11.27 5.82
N LYS A 201 -18.04 -12.00 6.19
CA LYS A 201 -16.69 -11.45 6.33
C LYS A 201 -15.72 -12.19 5.41
N VAL A 202 -14.75 -11.47 4.85
CA VAL A 202 -13.59 -12.05 4.16
C VAL A 202 -12.33 -11.90 5.01
N THR A 203 -11.26 -12.63 4.66
CA THR A 203 -9.99 -12.60 5.41
C THR A 203 -9.48 -11.17 5.55
N TYR A 204 -9.49 -10.39 4.47
CA TYR A 204 -9.04 -9.00 4.47
C TYR A 204 -10.22 -8.04 4.28
N GLN A 205 -11.08 -7.95 5.31
CA GLN A 205 -12.09 -6.90 5.41
C GLN A 205 -11.44 -5.64 6.02
N ILE A 206 -10.99 -4.74 5.15
CA ILE A 206 -10.15 -3.58 5.50
C ILE A 206 -10.98 -2.49 6.18
N ALA A 207 -12.17 -2.25 5.67
CA ALA A 207 -13.02 -1.18 6.17
C ALA A 207 -14.49 -1.62 6.19
N ILE A 208 -15.22 -1.10 7.19
CA ILE A 208 -16.66 -1.23 7.34
C ILE A 208 -17.25 0.14 7.67
N GLU A 209 -18.54 0.36 7.43
CA GLU A 209 -19.18 1.60 7.84
C GLU A 209 -19.15 1.75 9.38
N LYS A 210 -18.94 2.98 9.86
CA LYS A 210 -19.03 3.32 11.28
C LYS A 210 -20.43 3.00 11.78
N GLY A 211 -20.50 2.47 13.00
CA GLY A 211 -21.77 2.04 13.57
C GLY A 211 -22.32 0.73 12.99
N VAL A 212 -21.65 0.12 12.01
CA VAL A 212 -21.91 -1.28 11.65
C VAL A 212 -21.09 -2.18 12.56
N GLY A 213 -21.76 -3.03 13.33
CA GLY A 213 -21.14 -4.00 14.22
C GLY A 213 -21.42 -5.43 13.78
N TYR A 214 -20.41 -6.31 13.88
CA TYR A 214 -20.63 -7.74 13.71
C TYR A 214 -21.33 -8.32 14.96
N LYS A 215 -22.51 -8.91 14.77
CA LYS A 215 -23.25 -9.59 15.83
C LYS A 215 -22.92 -11.08 15.78
N GLU A 216 -21.97 -11.53 16.60
CA GLU A 216 -21.57 -12.95 16.64
C GLU A 216 -22.75 -13.91 16.84
N ARG A 217 -23.71 -13.53 17.69
CA ARG A 217 -24.92 -14.31 17.97
C ARG A 217 -25.73 -14.61 16.71
N ASN A 218 -25.85 -13.64 15.80
CA ASN A 218 -26.67 -13.73 14.59
C ASN A 218 -25.82 -13.93 13.32
N LYS A 219 -24.48 -13.90 13.45
CA LYS A 219 -23.51 -13.97 12.36
C LYS A 219 -23.75 -12.97 11.22
N VAL A 220 -24.25 -11.78 11.57
CA VAL A 220 -24.58 -10.70 10.62
C VAL A 220 -23.94 -9.38 11.04
N TYR A 221 -23.69 -8.52 10.05
CA TYR A 221 -23.41 -7.12 10.29
C TYR A 221 -24.73 -6.36 10.40
N GLU A 222 -24.86 -5.56 11.45
CA GLU A 222 -26.06 -4.76 11.69
C GLU A 222 -25.67 -3.30 11.87
N ARG A 223 -26.36 -2.38 11.17
CA ARG A 223 -26.27 -0.94 11.44
C ARG A 223 -26.86 -0.67 12.82
N ASN A 224 -26.10 0.04 13.65
CA ASN A 224 -26.64 0.68 14.83
C ASN A 224 -27.56 1.82 14.38
N GLN A 225 -28.88 1.58 14.47
CA GLN A 225 -29.92 2.53 14.04
C GLN A 225 -29.87 3.88 14.77
N ASN A 226 -29.11 3.98 15.86
CA ASN A 226 -28.95 5.21 16.65
C ASN A 226 -27.81 6.10 16.16
N ILE A 227 -26.98 5.63 15.22
CA ILE A 227 -25.86 6.39 14.66
C ILE A 227 -26.31 7.04 13.35
N ASN A 228 -26.63 8.34 13.43
CA ASN A 228 -27.02 9.14 12.27
C ASN A 228 -25.74 9.68 11.59
N ILE A 229 -25.15 8.90 10.69
CA ILE A 229 -24.02 9.39 9.88
C ILE A 229 -24.61 10.19 8.72
N ALA A 230 -24.67 11.50 8.92
CA ALA A 230 -25.23 12.45 7.97
C ALA A 230 -24.45 12.49 6.64
N THR A 231 -25.19 12.47 5.52
CA THR A 231 -24.99 13.01 4.14
C THR A 231 -23.60 13.25 3.53
N THR A 232 -22.51 12.79 4.13
CA THR A 232 -21.17 12.99 3.59
C THR A 232 -20.86 11.98 2.49
N THR A 233 -20.22 12.46 1.43
CA THR A 233 -19.72 11.64 0.32
C THR A 233 -18.27 11.23 0.53
N ASN A 234 -17.64 11.63 1.65
CA ASN A 234 -16.26 11.31 1.95
C ASN A 234 -16.15 10.03 2.80
N PRO A 235 -15.56 8.94 2.27
CA PRO A 235 -15.43 7.67 2.98
C PRO A 235 -14.77 7.79 4.36
N SER A 236 -13.83 8.70 4.59
CA SER A 236 -13.19 8.87 5.91
C SER A 236 -14.16 9.21 7.04
N ASP A 237 -15.29 9.82 6.71
CA ASP A 237 -16.24 10.33 7.68
C ASP A 237 -17.15 9.22 8.18
N TYR A 238 -17.44 8.22 7.34
CA TYR A 238 -18.36 7.14 7.64
C TYR A 238 -17.73 5.75 7.64
N MET A 239 -16.43 5.59 7.36
CA MET A 239 -15.76 4.29 7.38
C MET A 239 -14.83 4.13 8.59
N GLN A 240 -14.84 2.95 9.20
CA GLN A 240 -13.87 2.50 10.18
C GLN A 240 -12.90 1.52 9.51
N VAL A 241 -11.61 1.77 9.68
CA VAL A 241 -10.53 0.98 9.08
C VAL A 241 -9.87 0.10 10.14
N ASP A 242 -9.65 -1.17 9.80
CA ASP A 242 -8.80 -2.07 10.55
C ASP A 242 -7.38 -2.03 9.98
N ILE A 243 -6.48 -1.33 10.67
CA ILE A 243 -5.10 -1.07 10.20
C ILE A 243 -4.31 -2.37 10.06
N GLN A 244 -4.45 -3.30 11.01
CA GLN A 244 -3.72 -4.58 10.96
C GLN A 244 -4.20 -5.41 9.78
N THR A 245 -5.51 -5.45 9.55
CA THR A 245 -6.09 -6.14 8.39
C THR A 245 -5.72 -5.46 7.08
N PHE A 246 -5.62 -4.13 7.05
CA PHE A 246 -5.13 -3.36 5.90
C PHE A 246 -3.69 -3.76 5.53
N GLU A 247 -2.77 -3.72 6.48
CA GLU A 247 -1.35 -4.06 6.25
C GLU A 247 -1.17 -5.51 5.79
N ALA A 248 -1.87 -6.44 6.43
CA ALA A 248 -1.87 -7.85 6.04
C ALA A 248 -2.46 -8.06 4.64
N GLY A 249 -3.54 -7.36 4.32
CA GLY A 249 -4.18 -7.40 3.00
C GLY A 249 -3.30 -6.80 1.90
N LEU A 250 -2.60 -5.71 2.19
CA LEU A 250 -1.67 -5.07 1.27
C LEU A 250 -0.45 -5.97 0.97
N SER A 251 0.13 -6.58 2.01
CA SER A 251 1.21 -7.57 1.87
C SER A 251 0.78 -8.76 1.00
N TYR A 252 -0.45 -9.26 1.21
CA TYR A 252 -1.03 -10.29 0.38
C TYR A 252 -1.20 -9.84 -1.09
N LEU A 253 -1.77 -8.65 -1.31
CA LEU A 253 -1.96 -8.09 -2.65
C LEU A 253 -0.64 -7.99 -3.40
N ASP A 254 0.40 -7.45 -2.76
CA ASP A 254 1.74 -7.40 -3.33
C ASP A 254 2.23 -8.80 -3.67
N SER A 255 2.14 -9.76 -2.76
CA SER A 255 2.60 -11.14 -3.00
C SER A 255 1.96 -11.81 -4.23
N GLU A 256 0.70 -11.50 -4.53
CA GLU A 256 0.00 -12.05 -5.69
C GLU A 256 0.45 -11.39 -7.00
N LEU A 257 0.61 -10.07 -7.00
CA LEU A 257 1.12 -9.35 -8.16
C LEU A 257 2.53 -9.83 -8.53
N GLU A 258 3.38 -10.07 -7.53
CA GLU A 258 4.71 -10.67 -7.70
C GLU A 258 4.69 -12.06 -8.34
N ARG A 259 3.66 -12.84 -8.01
CA ARG A 259 3.44 -14.16 -8.58
C ARG A 259 2.78 -14.08 -9.97
N GLY A 260 2.51 -12.88 -10.48
CA GLY A 260 1.90 -12.66 -11.78
C GLY A 260 0.39 -12.89 -11.80
N TYR A 261 -0.29 -12.79 -10.65
CA TYR A 261 -1.73 -13.00 -10.56
C TYR A 261 -2.48 -11.71 -10.18
N PRO A 262 -3.61 -11.40 -10.85
CA PRO A 262 -4.48 -10.30 -10.46
C PRO A 262 -5.29 -10.65 -9.22
N VAL A 263 -5.84 -9.62 -8.54
CA VAL A 263 -6.59 -9.78 -7.28
C VAL A 263 -7.90 -9.01 -7.35
N VAL A 264 -8.98 -9.62 -6.88
CA VAL A 264 -10.29 -8.94 -6.75
C VAL A 264 -10.32 -8.13 -5.47
N VAL A 265 -10.77 -6.89 -5.58
CA VAL A 265 -11.03 -6.02 -4.44
C VAL A 265 -12.47 -5.51 -4.49
N GLY A 266 -13.06 -5.37 -3.31
CA GLY A 266 -14.34 -4.71 -3.15
C GLY A 266 -14.11 -3.26 -2.79
N THR A 267 -14.95 -2.38 -3.32
CA THR A 267 -14.92 -0.94 -3.07
C THR A 267 -16.27 -0.46 -2.58
N ASP A 268 -16.25 0.58 -1.75
CA ASP A 268 -17.38 1.50 -1.58
C ASP A 268 -17.37 2.51 -2.74
N HIS A 269 -18.49 2.63 -3.45
CA HIS A 269 -18.71 3.63 -4.49
C HIS A 269 -19.92 4.54 -4.26
N HIS A 270 -20.80 4.21 -3.31
CA HIS A 270 -21.99 4.97 -2.97
C HIS A 270 -22.50 4.67 -1.54
N TYR A 271 -22.41 5.66 -0.65
CA TYR A 271 -23.05 5.61 0.66
C TYR A 271 -24.55 5.31 0.55
N ASN A 272 -25.03 4.34 1.33
CA ASN A 272 -26.45 3.96 1.42
C ASN A 272 -27.05 3.37 0.12
N TYR A 273 -26.25 2.68 -0.70
CA TYR A 273 -26.79 1.90 -1.82
C TYR A 273 -27.67 0.75 -1.31
N ASN A 274 -28.99 0.88 -1.45
CA ASN A 274 -29.97 -0.17 -1.19
C ASN A 274 -29.82 -1.29 -2.24
N GLY A 275 -28.86 -2.19 -2.03
CA GLY A 275 -28.64 -3.35 -2.90
C GLY A 275 -27.21 -3.90 -2.99
N GLY A 276 -26.33 -3.59 -2.02
CA GLY A 276 -24.95 -4.10 -2.02
C GLY A 276 -24.87 -5.63 -2.13
N TYR A 277 -23.89 -6.14 -2.89
CA TYR A 277 -23.67 -7.59 -3.07
C TYR A 277 -23.32 -8.33 -1.78
N ASN A 278 -22.75 -7.62 -0.82
CA ASN A 278 -22.36 -8.18 0.46
C ASN A 278 -23.24 -7.59 1.55
N ASN A 279 -23.67 -8.45 2.46
CA ASN A 279 -24.32 -8.02 3.69
C ASN A 279 -23.33 -7.37 4.69
N ASP A 280 -22.10 -7.06 4.26
CA ASP A 280 -21.10 -6.28 5.02
C ASP A 280 -21.43 -4.78 5.05
N LEU A 281 -22.45 -4.36 4.29
CA LEU A 281 -22.98 -3.00 4.18
C LEU A 281 -21.96 -1.94 3.71
N SER A 282 -20.76 -2.37 3.30
CA SER A 282 -19.60 -1.51 2.99
C SER A 282 -19.05 -1.75 1.60
N THR A 283 -19.36 -2.88 0.96
CA THR A 283 -18.95 -3.14 -0.42
C THR A 283 -20.15 -3.17 -1.35
N ASP A 284 -20.15 -2.28 -2.34
CA ASP A 284 -21.21 -2.14 -3.33
C ASP A 284 -20.69 -2.25 -4.78
N HIS A 285 -19.37 -2.27 -4.98
CA HIS A 285 -18.73 -2.49 -6.28
C HIS A 285 -17.47 -3.36 -6.17
N PHE A 286 -17.06 -3.95 -7.30
CA PHE A 286 -15.86 -4.76 -7.39
C PHE A 286 -15.02 -4.34 -8.59
N VAL A 287 -13.70 -4.37 -8.40
CA VAL A 287 -12.71 -4.14 -9.45
C VAL A 287 -11.58 -5.17 -9.32
N VAL A 288 -10.70 -5.23 -10.32
CA VAL A 288 -9.55 -6.14 -10.32
C VAL A 288 -8.27 -5.33 -10.27
N ILE A 289 -7.43 -5.51 -9.25
CA ILE A 289 -6.07 -4.99 -9.25
C ILE A 289 -5.23 -5.84 -10.19
N VAL A 290 -4.59 -5.19 -11.16
CA VAL A 290 -3.83 -5.83 -12.25
C VAL A 290 -2.39 -5.37 -12.31
N GLY A 291 -1.94 -4.60 -11.32
CA GLY A 291 -0.62 -4.06 -11.34
C GLY A 291 -0.37 -3.01 -10.29
N ARG A 292 0.85 -2.51 -10.27
CA ARG A 292 1.28 -1.38 -9.47
C ARG A 292 2.39 -0.63 -10.19
N GLY A 293 2.50 0.66 -9.91
CA GLY A 293 3.54 1.52 -10.47
C GLY A 293 3.75 2.75 -9.60
N TYR A 294 4.54 3.69 -10.11
CA TYR A 294 4.82 4.93 -9.41
C TYR A 294 4.56 6.13 -10.29
N ASP A 295 4.00 7.18 -9.71
CA ASP A 295 3.97 8.49 -10.34
C ASP A 295 4.32 9.58 -9.33
N THR A 296 4.05 10.84 -9.66
CA THR A 296 4.36 11.99 -8.81
C THR A 296 3.61 11.98 -7.47
N LYS A 297 2.51 11.23 -7.34
CA LYS A 297 1.78 11.02 -6.07
C LYS A 297 2.31 9.83 -5.27
N GLY A 298 3.24 9.06 -5.84
CA GLY A 298 3.87 7.91 -5.20
C GLY A 298 3.38 6.58 -5.76
N LEU A 299 3.36 5.56 -4.91
CA LEU A 299 2.91 4.21 -5.26
C LEU A 299 1.42 4.23 -5.62
N PHE A 300 1.07 3.64 -6.76
CA PHE A 300 -0.30 3.37 -7.12
C PHE A 300 -0.51 1.88 -7.44
N TYR A 301 -1.73 1.41 -7.22
CA TYR A 301 -2.24 0.13 -7.70
C TYR A 301 -3.16 0.36 -8.88
N ARG A 302 -2.85 -0.27 -10.01
CA ARG A 302 -3.63 -0.18 -11.25
C ARG A 302 -4.80 -1.15 -11.20
N PHE A 303 -5.96 -0.71 -11.63
CA PHE A 303 -7.15 -1.57 -11.65
C PHE A 303 -7.91 -1.59 -12.98
N TYR A 304 -8.59 -2.71 -13.20
CA TYR A 304 -9.62 -2.87 -14.19
C TYR A 304 -10.97 -2.46 -13.63
N GLU A 305 -11.57 -1.46 -14.26
CA GLU A 305 -12.93 -1.01 -13.99
C GLU A 305 -13.91 -1.83 -14.84
N VAL A 306 -14.68 -2.72 -14.21
CA VAL A 306 -15.61 -3.62 -14.90
C VAL A 306 -17.01 -3.01 -15.05
N GLY A 307 -17.35 -1.98 -14.25
CA GLY A 307 -18.62 -1.26 -14.20
C GLY A 307 -18.89 -0.30 -15.35
N THR A 308 -18.17 -0.46 -16.46
CA THR A 308 -18.30 0.37 -17.66
C THR A 308 -18.02 -0.45 -18.91
N ASN A 309 -18.63 -0.09 -20.02
CA ASN A 309 -18.24 -0.54 -21.37
C ASN A 309 -17.87 0.64 -22.29
N ARG A 310 -17.86 1.86 -21.72
CA ARG A 310 -17.65 3.13 -22.41
C ARG A 310 -16.23 3.24 -22.95
N GLU A 311 -16.10 4.02 -24.01
CA GLU A 311 -14.83 4.37 -24.64
C GLU A 311 -14.60 5.88 -24.58
N ASP A 312 -13.33 6.29 -24.61
CA ASP A 312 -12.95 7.68 -24.81
C ASP A 312 -13.07 8.10 -26.29
N ALA A 313 -12.72 9.35 -26.61
CA ALA A 313 -12.75 9.89 -27.97
C ALA A 313 -11.86 9.11 -28.96
N ASN A 314 -10.86 8.37 -28.47
CA ASN A 314 -9.92 7.57 -29.25
C ASN A 314 -10.31 6.07 -29.27
N LYS A 315 -11.55 5.73 -28.88
CA LYS A 315 -12.06 4.35 -28.77
C LYS A 315 -11.31 3.48 -27.76
N LYS A 316 -10.58 4.07 -26.80
CA LYS A 316 -9.96 3.32 -25.71
C LYS A 316 -10.99 3.07 -24.62
N LYS A 317 -11.10 1.81 -24.17
CA LYS A 317 -12.01 1.45 -23.08
C LYS A 317 -11.58 2.13 -21.78
N PHE A 318 -12.51 2.84 -21.12
CA PHE A 318 -12.23 3.39 -19.79
C PHE A 318 -11.93 2.29 -18.76
N GLY A 319 -12.44 1.08 -18.98
CA GLY A 319 -12.21 -0.07 -18.11
C GLY A 319 -10.74 -0.44 -17.92
N ILE A 320 -9.89 -0.13 -18.90
CA ILE A 320 -8.45 -0.44 -18.90
C ILE A 320 -7.57 0.81 -18.83
N SER A 321 -8.16 1.98 -18.53
CA SER A 321 -7.46 3.27 -18.55
C SER A 321 -6.24 3.27 -17.64
N ASP A 322 -5.21 4.01 -18.06
CA ASP A 322 -4.03 4.23 -17.22
C ASP A 322 -4.34 5.07 -15.98
N ASP A 323 -5.46 5.78 -15.97
CA ASP A 323 -5.90 6.61 -14.84
C ASP A 323 -6.68 5.84 -13.77
N ASN A 324 -7.01 4.57 -14.02
CA ASN A 324 -7.62 3.70 -13.01
C ASN A 324 -6.55 3.29 -11.99
N LYS A 325 -6.36 4.15 -10.98
CA LYS A 325 -5.33 4.04 -9.95
C LYS A 325 -5.92 4.18 -8.55
N PHE A 326 -5.48 3.32 -7.64
CA PHE A 326 -5.61 3.49 -6.20
C PHE A 326 -4.29 3.94 -5.58
N TYR A 327 -4.33 4.84 -4.63
CA TYR A 327 -3.20 5.29 -3.82
C TYR A 327 -3.42 4.92 -2.37
N ILE A 328 -2.33 4.79 -1.62
CA ILE A 328 -2.40 4.57 -0.17
C ILE A 328 -2.62 5.92 0.50
N GLU A 329 -3.76 6.10 1.14
CA GLU A 329 -4.12 7.31 1.89
C GLU A 329 -4.83 6.91 3.19
N ASN A 330 -4.40 7.43 4.34
CA ASN A 330 -5.00 7.14 5.67
C ASN A 330 -5.19 5.64 5.97
N ASN A 331 -4.16 4.81 5.67
CA ASN A 331 -4.21 3.35 5.83
C ASN A 331 -5.36 2.68 5.04
N THR A 332 -5.71 3.23 3.89
CA THR A 332 -6.68 2.67 2.94
C THR A 332 -6.15 2.78 1.52
N LEU A 333 -6.78 2.08 0.58
CA LEU A 333 -6.56 2.30 -0.85
C LEU A 333 -7.73 3.13 -1.41
N GLN A 334 -7.42 4.31 -1.94
CA GLN A 334 -8.41 5.24 -2.49
C GLN A 334 -8.07 5.69 -3.90
N GLY A 335 -9.08 5.88 -4.73
CA GLY A 335 -8.87 6.10 -6.15
C GLY A 335 -10.14 6.50 -6.88
N LYS A 336 -10.00 6.81 -8.17
CA LYS A 336 -11.11 7.23 -9.01
C LYS A 336 -11.11 6.47 -10.31
N PRO A 337 -12.27 6.01 -10.81
CA PRO A 337 -12.33 5.38 -12.12
C PRO A 337 -12.29 6.45 -13.22
N ALA A 338 -11.59 6.18 -14.31
CA ALA A 338 -11.39 7.12 -15.41
C ALA A 338 -12.70 7.59 -16.08
N HIS A 339 -13.76 6.79 -16.01
CA HIS A 339 -15.05 7.13 -16.63
C HIS A 339 -15.93 8.08 -15.80
N LYS A 340 -15.60 8.31 -14.52
CA LYS A 340 -16.36 9.09 -13.53
C LYS A 340 -15.44 9.67 -12.44
N LEU A 341 -14.80 10.80 -12.72
CA LEU A 341 -13.83 11.46 -11.84
C LEU A 341 -14.44 12.08 -10.57
N GLU A 342 -15.76 12.21 -10.53
CA GLU A 342 -16.51 12.68 -9.37
C GLU A 342 -16.69 11.57 -8.31
N ARG A 343 -16.54 10.29 -8.69
CA ARG A 343 -16.65 9.17 -7.75
C ARG A 343 -15.31 8.85 -7.13
N ASN A 344 -15.27 8.81 -5.80
CA ASN A 344 -14.15 8.28 -5.05
C ASN A 344 -14.46 6.84 -4.64
N TYR A 345 -13.53 5.94 -4.89
CA TYR A 345 -13.60 4.55 -4.46
C TYR A 345 -12.68 4.38 -3.27
N LEU A 346 -13.19 3.75 -2.22
CA LEU A 346 -12.38 3.26 -1.11
C LEU A 346 -12.42 1.73 -1.13
N VAL A 347 -11.24 1.09 -1.14
CA VAL A 347 -11.15 -0.37 -1.07
C VAL A 347 -11.53 -0.82 0.33
N THR A 348 -12.62 -1.58 0.44
CA THR A 348 -13.16 -2.09 1.70
C THR A 348 -12.76 -3.53 1.96
N GLN A 349 -12.37 -4.27 0.92
CA GLN A 349 -11.86 -5.64 1.07
C GLN A 349 -10.90 -6.07 -0.03
N ILE A 350 -10.02 -7.02 0.31
CA ILE A 350 -9.16 -7.75 -0.64
C ILE A 350 -9.52 -9.23 -0.59
N ARG A 351 -9.88 -9.83 -1.74
CA ARG A 351 -10.31 -11.24 -1.80
C ARG A 351 -9.15 -12.15 -2.17
N LYS A 352 -8.92 -13.18 -1.34
CA LYS A 352 -7.85 -14.14 -1.59
C LYS A 352 -8.11 -15.02 -2.81
N ASN A 353 -7.08 -15.26 -3.61
CA ASN A 353 -6.99 -16.32 -4.59
C ASN A 353 -6.76 -17.62 -3.80
N LYS A 354 -7.73 -18.53 -3.83
CA LYS A 354 -7.71 -19.77 -3.03
C LYS A 354 -7.04 -20.91 -3.78
N THR A 355 -7.31 -21.04 -5.07
CA THR A 355 -6.75 -22.11 -5.92
C THR A 355 -6.43 -21.58 -7.31
N TYR A 356 -5.45 -22.22 -7.96
CA TYR A 356 -4.97 -21.89 -9.30
C TYR A 356 -5.20 -23.08 -10.22
N LYS A 357 -5.44 -22.83 -11.50
CA LYS A 357 -5.46 -23.89 -12.51
C LYS A 357 -4.10 -24.56 -12.57
N GLU A 358 -4.09 -25.88 -12.69
CA GLU A 358 -2.87 -26.63 -12.96
C GLU A 358 -2.30 -26.21 -14.31
N LYS A 359 -0.97 -26.19 -14.38
CA LYS A 359 -0.26 -25.90 -15.63
C LYS A 359 -0.51 -27.07 -16.57
N LYS A 360 -1.20 -26.81 -17.68
CA LYS A 360 -1.39 -27.80 -18.74
C LYS A 360 -0.09 -28.12 -19.47
#